data_AF-A0A830ECN5-F1
#
_entry.id   AF-A0A830ECN5-F1
#
_cell.length_a   1.000
_cell.length_b   1.000
_cell.length_c   1.000
_cell.angle_alpha   90.00
_cell.angle_beta   90.00
_cell.angle_gamma   90.00
#
_symmetry.space_group_name_H-M   'P 1'
#
loop_
_entity.id
_entity.type
_entity.pdbx_description
1 polymer ?
#
loop_
_entity_poly.entity_id
_entity_poly.type
_entity_poly.pdbx_seq_one_letter_code
_entity_poly.pdbx_strand_id
1 'polypeptide(L)'
;MDSSRFIELVLDLHNKYGSALGISDVYAYSTLGRVIKAVGTVIISPNSPMLFNKTPRTVSMYLMGNGTVLGLTDLPINTQGLTDCGGRRIEVTNDLYKPPSRLVAIDVTNCQNDTINLIKGVSRKYGINLEVWVANELSMENTKVVFRGSIKDLKHLVRIVIIMTTLTNTGINNNINSILQLINELMSKY
;
A
#
# COMPACT_ATOMS: atom_id res chain seq x y z
N MET A 1 -14.19 -8.71 8.55
CA MET A 1 -13.07 -9.23 9.36
C MET A 1 -13.02 -8.40 10.63
N ASP A 2 -12.85 -9.04 11.79
CA ASP A 2 -12.66 -8.33 13.06
C ASP A 2 -11.19 -7.90 13.27
N SER A 3 -10.96 -7.05 14.27
CA SER A 3 -9.63 -6.52 14.58
C SER A 3 -8.63 -7.60 14.97
N SER A 4 -9.05 -8.61 15.73
CA SER A 4 -8.17 -9.68 16.22
C SER A 4 -7.62 -10.50 15.05
N ARG A 5 -8.49 -10.90 14.11
CA ARG A 5 -8.09 -11.63 12.92
C ARG A 5 -7.20 -10.81 12.00
N PHE A 6 -7.48 -9.52 11.85
CA PHE A 6 -6.61 -8.62 11.08
C PHE A 6 -5.20 -8.54 11.69
N ILE A 7 -5.10 -8.33 13.00
CA ILE A 7 -3.84 -8.25 13.73
C ILE A 7 -3.07 -9.57 13.59
N GLU A 8 -3.74 -10.70 13.81
CA GLU A 8 -3.15 -12.02 13.66
C GLU A 8 -2.55 -12.22 12.26
N LEU A 9 -3.27 -11.83 11.19
CA LEU A 9 -2.76 -11.93 9.82
C LEU A 9 -1.50 -11.09 9.60
N VAL A 10 -1.42 -9.88 10.16
CA VAL A 10 -0.25 -9.01 10.02
C VAL A 10 0.95 -9.57 10.79
N LEU A 11 0.74 -10.14 11.98
CA LEU A 11 1.80 -10.81 12.74
C LEU A 11 2.26 -12.10 12.06
N ASP A 12 1.33 -12.90 11.55
CA ASP A 12 1.60 -14.13 10.81
C ASP A 12 2.40 -13.87 9.52
N LEU A 13 2.18 -12.72 8.87
CA LEU A 13 2.95 -12.30 7.70
C LEU A 13 4.43 -12.22 8.04
N HIS A 14 4.80 -11.55 9.13
CA HIS A 14 6.20 -11.48 9.56
C HIS A 14 6.73 -12.85 9.96
N ASN A 15 5.99 -13.59 10.77
CA ASN A 15 6.44 -14.89 11.29
C ASN A 15 6.69 -15.92 10.18
N LYS A 16 5.85 -15.94 9.13
CA LYS A 16 5.92 -16.95 8.06
C LYS A 16 6.73 -16.50 6.86
N TYR A 17 6.73 -15.20 6.54
CA TYR A 17 7.32 -14.69 5.30
C TYR A 17 8.40 -13.62 5.54
N GLY A 18 8.67 -13.22 6.78
CA GLY A 18 9.51 -12.06 7.07
C GLY A 18 10.92 -12.15 6.50
N SER A 19 11.63 -13.24 6.79
CA SER A 19 12.97 -13.48 6.21
C SER A 19 12.94 -13.56 4.67
N ALA A 20 11.94 -14.27 4.13
CA ALA A 20 11.85 -14.57 2.70
C ALA A 20 11.47 -13.35 1.84
N LEU A 21 10.75 -12.38 2.41
CA LEU A 21 10.33 -11.14 1.77
C LEU A 21 11.13 -9.93 2.26
N GLY A 22 12.09 -10.11 3.18
CA GLY A 22 12.84 -9.02 3.80
C GLY A 22 11.96 -8.04 4.58
N ILE A 23 10.92 -8.53 5.26
CA ILE A 23 10.16 -7.75 6.24
C ILE A 23 11.01 -7.71 7.50
N SER A 24 11.44 -6.52 7.91
CA SER A 24 12.27 -6.34 9.10
C SER A 24 11.47 -6.38 10.38
N ASP A 25 10.25 -5.84 10.35
CA ASP A 25 9.39 -5.75 11.52
C ASP A 25 7.92 -5.50 11.12
N VAL A 26 7.00 -5.77 12.03
CA VAL A 26 5.58 -5.45 11.91
C VAL A 26 5.01 -4.89 13.22
N TYR A 27 4.16 -3.88 13.11
CA TYR A 27 3.37 -3.37 14.23
C TYR A 27 1.89 -3.62 13.94
N ALA A 28 1.16 -4.26 14.85
CA ALA A 28 -0.27 -4.47 14.69
C ALA A 28 -0.99 -4.32 16.03
N TYR A 29 -2.03 -3.50 16.07
CA TYR A 29 -2.78 -3.22 17.30
C TYR A 29 -4.23 -2.80 17.01
N SER A 30 -5.11 -3.06 17.99
CA SER A 30 -6.49 -2.61 17.96
C SER A 30 -6.60 -1.17 18.46
N THR A 31 -7.62 -0.46 18.01
CA THR A 31 -7.79 0.96 18.31
C THR A 31 -9.16 1.21 18.92
N LEU A 32 -9.25 2.24 19.78
CA LEU A 32 -10.51 2.69 20.36
C LEU A 32 -11.30 3.63 19.43
N GLY A 33 -10.81 3.83 18.21
CA GLY A 33 -11.45 4.66 17.18
C GLY A 33 -12.83 4.14 16.76
N ARG A 34 -13.69 5.06 16.35
CA ARG A 34 -14.96 4.76 15.69
C ARG A 34 -14.74 4.36 14.24
N VAL A 35 -13.86 5.07 13.53
CA VAL A 35 -13.57 4.92 12.10
C VAL A 35 -12.47 3.89 11.88
N ILE A 36 -11.33 4.01 12.54
CA ILE A 36 -10.25 3.02 12.48
C ILE A 36 -10.38 2.07 13.67
N LYS A 37 -10.40 0.76 13.40
CA LYS A 37 -10.58 -0.33 14.38
C LYS A 37 -9.31 -1.11 14.69
N ALA A 38 -8.37 -1.10 13.77
CA ALA A 38 -7.03 -1.65 13.97
C ALA A 38 -6.05 -1.04 12.96
N VAL A 39 -4.78 -1.05 13.33
CA VAL A 39 -3.65 -0.59 12.51
C VAL A 39 -2.69 -1.75 12.34
N GLY A 40 -2.13 -1.87 11.15
CA GLY A 40 -1.05 -2.79 10.80
C GLY A 40 0.01 -2.04 10.01
N THR A 41 1.27 -2.14 10.38
CA THR A 41 2.39 -1.51 9.68
C THR A 41 3.41 -2.58 9.38
N VAL A 42 3.79 -2.71 8.11
CA VAL A 42 4.79 -3.66 7.64
C VAL A 42 6.03 -2.88 7.21
N ILE A 43 7.15 -3.12 7.88
CA ILE A 43 8.42 -2.44 7.60
C ILE A 43 9.28 -3.37 6.75
N ILE A 44 9.65 -2.88 5.57
CA ILE A 44 10.44 -3.61 4.59
C ILE A 44 11.89 -3.13 4.68
N SER A 45 12.79 -4.09 4.85
CA SER A 45 14.23 -3.87 4.89
C SER A 45 14.74 -3.31 3.56
N PRO A 46 15.76 -2.44 3.58
CA PRO A 46 16.51 -2.03 2.39
C PRO A 46 17.05 -3.20 1.55
N ASN A 47 17.28 -4.36 2.18
CA ASN A 47 17.81 -5.56 1.52
C ASN A 47 16.70 -6.54 1.08
N SER A 48 15.44 -6.11 1.11
CA SER A 48 14.33 -6.94 0.67
C SER A 48 14.47 -7.34 -0.79
N PRO A 49 14.18 -8.60 -1.16
CA PRO A 49 14.15 -9.02 -2.56
C PRO A 49 13.05 -8.32 -3.37
N MET A 50 12.12 -7.61 -2.71
CA MET A 50 11.06 -6.85 -3.38
C MET A 50 11.53 -5.49 -3.91
N LEU A 51 12.76 -5.07 -3.57
CA LEU A 51 13.30 -3.74 -3.84
C LEU A 51 14.60 -3.81 -4.66
N PHE A 52 14.66 -2.99 -5.70
CA PHE A 52 15.88 -2.72 -6.47
C PHE A 52 16.72 -1.62 -5.83
N ASN A 53 16.06 -0.61 -5.26
CA ASN A 53 16.73 0.43 -4.51
C ASN A 53 16.86 0.01 -3.05
N LYS A 54 18.06 0.14 -2.47
CA LYS A 54 18.33 -0.23 -1.07
C LYS A 54 17.79 0.81 -0.10
N THR A 55 16.51 1.13 -0.21
CA THR A 55 15.85 2.15 0.61
C THR A 55 14.67 1.49 1.33
N PRO A 56 14.50 1.70 2.65
CA PRO A 56 13.43 1.05 3.38
C PRO A 56 12.05 1.50 2.86
N ARG A 57 11.04 0.65 3.06
CA ARG A 57 9.64 0.93 2.70
C ARG A 57 8.71 0.54 3.82
N THR A 58 7.54 1.16 3.84
CA THR A 58 6.52 0.87 4.83
C THR A 58 5.16 0.76 4.15
N VAL A 59 4.47 -0.36 4.39
CA VAL A 59 3.06 -0.52 4.02
C VAL A 59 2.23 -0.32 5.28
N SER A 60 1.47 0.76 5.34
CA SER A 60 0.56 1.06 6.45
C SER A 60 -0.85 0.63 6.09
N MET A 61 -1.50 -0.12 6.97
CA MET A 61 -2.83 -0.69 6.77
C MET A 61 -3.76 -0.29 7.92
N TYR A 62 -4.97 0.11 7.56
CA TYR A 62 -6.00 0.52 8.51
C TYR A 62 -7.24 -0.34 8.29
N LEU A 63 -7.66 -1.06 9.33
CA LEU A 63 -8.96 -1.74 9.33
C LEU A 63 -10.02 -0.70 9.69
N MET A 64 -10.89 -0.41 8.73
CA MET A 64 -11.98 0.55 8.87
C MET A 64 -13.19 -0.10 9.58
N GLY A 65 -14.04 0.73 10.20
CA GLY A 65 -15.23 0.27 10.94
C GLY A 65 -16.26 -0.47 10.09
N ASN A 66 -16.23 -0.31 8.77
CA ASN A 66 -17.06 -1.07 7.83
C ASN A 66 -16.43 -2.40 7.38
N GLY A 67 -15.29 -2.80 7.97
CA GLY A 67 -14.56 -4.02 7.65
C GLY A 67 -13.65 -3.96 6.43
N THR A 68 -13.58 -2.82 5.74
CA THR A 68 -12.62 -2.58 4.64
C THR A 68 -11.23 -2.33 5.20
N VAL A 69 -10.20 -2.82 4.53
CA VAL A 69 -8.80 -2.48 4.81
C VAL A 69 -8.33 -1.45 3.79
N LEU A 70 -7.75 -0.37 4.32
CA LEU A 70 -7.06 0.64 3.55
C LEU A 70 -5.55 0.48 3.74
N GLY A 71 -4.84 0.02 2.71
CA GLY A 71 -3.38 -0.07 2.69
C GLY A 71 -2.79 1.13 1.94
N LEU A 72 -1.73 1.75 2.44
CA LEU A 72 -1.02 2.85 1.79
C LEU A 72 0.49 2.61 1.83
N THR A 73 1.17 2.99 0.76
CA THR A 73 2.64 3.08 0.69
C THR A 73 3.02 4.25 -0.21
N ASP A 74 4.17 4.87 0.07
CA ASP A 74 4.68 5.98 -0.73
C ASP A 74 5.08 5.49 -2.13
N LEU A 75 4.63 6.22 -3.15
CA LEU A 75 4.99 6.04 -4.54
C LEU A 75 5.98 7.14 -4.93
N PRO A 76 7.27 6.84 -5.12
CA PRO A 76 8.29 7.86 -5.37
C PRO A 76 8.28 8.32 -6.84
N ILE A 77 7.24 9.06 -7.22
CA ILE A 77 7.10 9.70 -8.52
C ILE A 77 6.88 11.21 -8.36
N ASN A 78 7.25 11.98 -9.39
CA ASN A 78 7.03 13.42 -9.41
C ASN A 78 5.54 13.73 -9.60
N THR A 79 4.96 14.50 -8.67
CA THR A 79 3.54 14.88 -8.71
C THR A 79 3.22 15.92 -9.78
N GLN A 80 4.22 16.64 -10.31
CA GLN A 80 4.03 17.60 -11.42
C GLN A 80 3.48 16.96 -12.70
N GLY A 81 3.71 15.66 -12.90
CA GLY A 81 3.11 14.92 -14.03
C GLY A 81 1.66 14.49 -13.78
N LEU A 82 1.12 14.78 -12.59
CA LEU A 82 -0.21 14.39 -12.14
C LEU A 82 -1.12 15.59 -11.87
N THR A 83 -0.61 16.82 -11.88
CA THR A 83 -1.37 18.05 -11.57
C THR A 83 -2.49 18.34 -12.57
N ASP A 84 -2.36 17.88 -13.82
CA ASP A 84 -3.42 18.02 -14.84
C ASP A 84 -4.43 16.85 -14.81
N CYS A 85 -4.19 15.85 -13.96
CA CYS A 85 -5.12 14.74 -13.80
C CYS A 85 -6.36 15.21 -13.04
N GLY A 86 -7.49 15.33 -13.74
CA GLY A 86 -8.79 15.38 -13.08
C GLY A 86 -8.96 14.14 -12.19
N GLY A 87 -9.31 14.34 -10.93
CA GLY A 87 -9.40 13.27 -9.95
C GLY A 87 -10.57 13.44 -8.99
N ARG A 88 -10.94 12.34 -8.32
CA ARG A 88 -12.00 12.35 -7.32
C ARG A 88 -11.40 12.71 -5.96
N ARG A 89 -11.92 13.75 -5.32
CA ARG A 89 -11.55 14.07 -3.93
C ARG A 89 -11.97 12.92 -3.00
N ILE A 90 -11.02 12.45 -2.21
CA ILE A 90 -11.19 11.45 -1.16
C ILE A 90 -10.90 12.12 0.17
N GLU A 91 -11.77 11.88 1.15
CA GLU A 91 -11.53 12.26 2.53
C GLU A 91 -11.54 11.02 3.41
N VAL A 92 -10.48 10.83 4.20
CA VAL A 92 -10.37 9.76 5.18
C VAL A 92 -10.22 10.39 6.55
N THR A 93 -11.14 10.07 7.45
CA THR A 93 -11.04 10.50 8.85
C THR A 93 -10.06 9.59 9.57
N ASN A 94 -9.07 10.19 10.24
CA ASN A 94 -8.14 9.51 11.11
C ASN A 94 -8.44 9.90 12.56
N ASP A 95 -9.12 9.00 13.26
CA ASP A 95 -9.51 9.17 14.66
C ASP A 95 -8.56 8.48 15.65
N LEU A 96 -7.34 8.18 15.21
CA LEU A 96 -6.24 7.76 16.08
C LEU A 96 -5.67 8.93 16.88
N TYR A 97 -5.75 10.15 16.34
CA TYR A 97 -5.29 11.36 16.99
C TYR A 97 -6.42 12.08 17.74
N LYS A 98 -6.05 12.86 18.76
CA LYS A 98 -6.94 13.81 19.43
C LYS A 98 -6.39 15.23 19.26
N PRO A 99 -7.11 16.14 18.59
CA PRO A 99 -8.39 15.93 17.90
C PRO A 99 -8.25 15.02 16.66
N PRO A 100 -9.33 14.34 16.21
CA PRO A 100 -9.30 13.58 14.96
C PRO A 100 -8.87 14.45 13.78
N SER A 101 -8.04 13.91 12.91
CA SER A 101 -7.58 14.58 11.70
C SER A 101 -8.30 14.05 10.45
N ARG A 102 -8.23 14.79 9.35
CA ARG A 102 -8.74 14.35 8.05
C ARG A 102 -7.59 14.35 7.05
N LEU A 103 -7.34 13.19 6.45
CA LEU A 103 -6.53 13.09 5.25
C LEU A 103 -7.41 13.49 4.05
N VAL A 104 -6.96 14.47 3.29
CA VAL A 104 -7.57 14.85 2.01
C VAL A 104 -6.62 14.42 0.91
N ALA A 105 -7.14 13.65 -0.04
CA ALA A 105 -6.39 13.16 -1.18
C ALA A 105 -7.21 13.29 -2.47
N ILE A 106 -6.52 13.23 -3.61
CA ILE A 106 -7.12 13.20 -4.93
C ILE A 106 -6.81 11.82 -5.53
N ASP A 107 -7.85 11.04 -5.79
CA ASP A 107 -7.75 9.77 -6.50
C ASP A 107 -7.59 10.07 -8.00
N VAL A 108 -6.36 9.89 -8.49
CA VAL A 108 -5.95 10.14 -9.87
C VAL A 108 -5.87 8.84 -10.68
N THR A 109 -6.46 7.75 -10.18
CA THR A 109 -6.38 6.43 -10.82
C THR A 109 -6.80 6.48 -12.29
N ASN A 110 -7.70 7.36 -12.69
CA ASN A 110 -8.17 7.48 -14.08
C ASN A 110 -7.26 8.29 -15.03
N CYS A 111 -6.15 8.83 -14.54
CA CYS A 111 -5.25 9.60 -15.37
C CYS A 111 -4.53 8.75 -16.42
N GLN A 112 -4.30 9.32 -17.60
CA GLN A 112 -3.53 8.71 -18.67
C GLN A 112 -2.04 8.94 -18.41
N ASN A 113 -1.46 8.06 -17.59
CA ASN A 113 -0.06 8.07 -17.22
C ASN A 113 0.46 6.62 -17.21
N ASP A 114 1.67 6.39 -17.72
CA ASP A 114 2.24 5.04 -17.85
C ASP A 114 2.38 4.30 -16.51
N THR A 115 2.80 5.01 -15.45
CA THR A 115 2.87 4.42 -14.10
C THR A 115 1.48 4.02 -13.60
N ILE A 116 0.46 4.86 -13.82
CA ILE A 116 -0.91 4.57 -13.39
C ILE A 116 -1.51 3.41 -14.18
N ASN A 117 -1.25 3.36 -15.48
CA ASN A 117 -1.65 2.26 -16.35
C ASN A 117 -0.99 0.94 -15.93
N LEU A 118 0.29 0.96 -15.55
CA LEU A 118 0.98 -0.18 -14.97
C LEU A 118 0.28 -0.65 -13.68
N ILE A 119 0.04 0.26 -12.73
CA ILE A 119 -0.61 -0.06 -11.45
C ILE A 119 -1.99 -0.69 -11.69
N LYS A 120 -2.78 -0.12 -12.62
CA LYS A 120 -4.07 -0.70 -13.06
C LYS A 120 -3.92 -2.08 -13.69
N GLY A 121 -2.91 -2.27 -14.55
CA GLY A 121 -2.63 -3.55 -15.19
C GLY A 121 -2.30 -4.64 -14.18
N VAL A 122 -1.41 -4.34 -13.24
CA VAL A 122 -1.04 -5.23 -12.13
C VAL A 122 -2.25 -5.52 -11.23
N SER A 123 -3.01 -4.49 -10.88
CA SER A 123 -4.26 -4.61 -10.09
C SER A 123 -5.22 -5.63 -10.70
N ARG A 124 -5.49 -5.50 -12.00
CA ARG A 124 -6.38 -6.41 -12.75
C ARG A 124 -5.81 -7.82 -12.81
N LYS A 125 -4.52 -7.95 -13.13
CA LYS A 125 -3.85 -9.25 -13.30
C LYS A 125 -3.90 -10.10 -12.02
N TYR A 126 -3.74 -9.48 -10.86
CA TYR A 126 -3.69 -10.18 -9.58
C TYR A 126 -4.97 -10.09 -8.75
N GLY A 127 -6.02 -9.44 -9.29
CA GLY A 127 -7.32 -9.32 -8.62
C GLY A 127 -7.27 -8.45 -7.35
N ILE A 128 -6.39 -7.46 -7.31
CA ILE A 128 -6.21 -6.54 -6.19
C ILE A 128 -6.63 -5.15 -6.64
N ASN A 129 -7.53 -4.50 -5.90
CA ASN A 129 -7.98 -3.15 -6.24
C ASN A 129 -6.98 -2.11 -5.69
N LEU A 130 -6.09 -1.62 -6.56
CA LEU A 130 -5.19 -0.52 -6.24
C LEU A 130 -5.68 0.80 -6.87
N GLU A 131 -5.58 1.85 -6.07
CA GLU A 131 -5.82 3.23 -6.42
C GLU A 131 -4.48 4.00 -6.33
N VAL A 132 -4.40 5.15 -7.01
CA VAL A 132 -3.26 6.08 -6.91
C VAL A 132 -3.76 7.41 -6.38
N TRP A 133 -3.23 7.83 -5.24
CA TRP A 133 -3.69 9.03 -4.55
C TRP A 133 -2.58 10.07 -4.49
N VAL A 134 -2.92 11.32 -4.79
CA VAL A 134 -2.10 12.49 -4.46
C VAL A 134 -2.62 13.04 -3.14
N ALA A 135 -1.82 12.98 -2.09
CA ALA A 135 -2.18 13.41 -0.75
C ALA A 135 -1.31 14.58 -0.31
N ASN A 136 -1.91 15.57 0.36
CA ASN A 136 -1.16 16.63 1.01
C ASN A 136 -1.08 16.34 2.50
N GLU A 137 0.13 15.99 2.97
CA GLU A 137 0.41 15.69 4.36
C GLU A 137 1.43 16.72 4.87
N LEU A 138 1.07 17.49 5.91
CA LEU A 138 1.96 18.50 6.53
C LEU A 138 2.54 19.52 5.53
N SER A 139 1.74 19.96 4.56
CA SER A 139 2.14 20.88 3.49
C SER A 139 3.13 20.27 2.47
N MET A 140 3.30 18.95 2.47
CA MET A 140 4.04 18.21 1.45
C MET A 140 3.08 17.35 0.63
N GLU A 141 3.14 17.52 -0.69
CA GLU A 141 2.38 16.70 -1.62
C GLU A 141 3.15 15.41 -1.93
N ASN A 142 2.53 14.27 -1.64
CA ASN A 142 3.10 12.95 -1.86
C ASN A 142 2.12 12.09 -2.67
N THR A 143 2.67 11.21 -3.51
CA THR A 143 1.84 10.19 -4.19
C THR A 143 1.88 8.88 -3.40
N LYS A 144 0.74 8.22 -3.27
CA LYS A 144 0.59 6.93 -2.60
C LYS A 144 0.03 5.89 -3.57
N VAL A 145 0.52 4.66 -3.50
CA VAL A 145 -0.24 3.48 -3.97
C VAL A 145 -1.15 3.04 -2.85
N VAL A 146 -2.42 2.84 -3.16
CA VAL A 146 -3.44 2.56 -2.15
C VAL A 146 -4.18 1.28 -2.46
N PHE A 147 -4.19 0.34 -1.53
CA PHE A 147 -5.10 -0.79 -1.58
C PHE A 147 -6.39 -0.45 -0.85
N ARG A 148 -7.54 -0.73 -1.47
CA ARG A 148 -8.85 -0.60 -0.82
C ARG A 148 -9.67 -1.86 -1.09
N GLY A 149 -9.88 -2.67 -0.05
CA GLY A 149 -10.64 -3.90 -0.19
C GLY A 149 -10.68 -4.75 1.08
N SER A 150 -10.97 -6.04 0.93
CA SER A 150 -10.97 -7.00 2.05
C SER A 150 -9.77 -7.95 1.93
N ILE A 151 -9.12 -8.25 3.06
CA ILE A 151 -8.12 -9.30 3.16
C ILE A 151 -8.85 -10.62 3.48
N LYS A 152 -8.59 -11.66 2.68
CA LYS A 152 -9.30 -12.94 2.78
C LYS A 152 -8.56 -13.90 3.71
N ASP A 153 -7.25 -14.00 3.50
CA ASP A 153 -6.35 -14.89 4.18
C ASP A 153 -4.92 -14.31 4.13
N LEU A 154 -3.98 -15.02 4.74
CA LEU A 154 -2.58 -14.64 4.79
C LEU A 154 -1.94 -14.57 3.40
N LYS A 155 -2.30 -15.50 2.50
CA LYS A 155 -1.76 -15.51 1.13
C LYS A 155 -2.20 -14.27 0.37
N HIS A 156 -3.46 -13.85 0.54
CA HIS A 156 -3.95 -12.60 -0.04
C HIS A 156 -3.19 -11.39 0.50
N LEU A 157 -2.92 -11.33 1.81
CA LEU A 157 -2.11 -10.27 2.42
C LEU A 157 -0.67 -10.24 1.85
N VAL A 158 -0.02 -11.40 1.73
CA VAL A 158 1.32 -11.51 1.13
C VAL A 158 1.34 -10.90 -0.28
N ARG A 159 0.36 -11.23 -1.11
CA ARG A 159 0.25 -10.68 -2.48
C ARG A 159 0.08 -9.17 -2.50
N ILE A 160 -0.75 -8.64 -1.60
CA ILE A 160 -0.95 -7.18 -1.45
C ILE A 160 0.39 -6.52 -1.10
N VAL A 161 1.11 -7.05 -0.10
CA VAL A 161 2.39 -6.48 0.35
C VAL A 161 3.46 -6.54 -0.73
N ILE A 162 3.59 -7.68 -1.44
CA ILE A 162 4.52 -7.83 -2.57
C ILE A 162 4.23 -6.76 -3.62
N ILE A 163 2.99 -6.70 -4.11
CA ILE A 163 2.63 -5.82 -5.21
C ILE A 163 2.80 -4.36 -4.82
N MET A 164 2.25 -3.96 -3.66
CA MET A 164 2.35 -2.58 -3.20
C MET A 164 3.82 -2.16 -3.04
N THR A 165 4.64 -3.01 -2.42
CA THR A 165 6.07 -2.72 -2.18
C THR A 165 6.86 -2.63 -3.47
N THR A 166 6.73 -3.61 -4.36
CA THR A 166 7.50 -3.66 -5.62
C THR A 166 7.13 -2.51 -6.56
N LEU A 167 5.88 -2.05 -6.53
CA LEU A 167 5.44 -0.85 -7.24
C LEU A 167 6.05 0.46 -6.67
N THR A 168 6.76 0.44 -5.54
CA THR A 168 7.44 1.64 -4.99
C THR A 168 8.90 1.79 -5.42
N ASN A 169 9.39 0.90 -6.30
CA ASN A 169 10.74 1.03 -6.84
C ASN A 169 10.85 2.32 -7.66
N THR A 170 11.90 3.11 -7.42
CA THR A 170 12.11 4.38 -8.12
C THR A 170 12.31 4.17 -9.61
N GLY A 171 11.85 5.13 -10.42
CA GLY A 171 12.03 5.06 -11.87
C GLY A 171 11.19 3.98 -12.54
N ILE A 172 9.95 3.76 -12.05
CA ILE A 172 9.01 2.79 -12.61
C ILE A 172 8.94 2.89 -14.13
N ASN A 173 8.79 4.10 -14.66
CA ASN A 173 8.71 4.35 -16.10
C ASN A 173 9.93 3.83 -16.87
N ASN A 174 11.12 3.82 -16.25
CA ASN A 174 12.35 3.36 -16.89
C ASN A 174 12.59 1.85 -16.68
N ASN A 175 11.89 1.22 -15.74
CA ASN A 175 12.14 -0.16 -15.28
C ASN A 175 10.88 -1.04 -15.26
N ILE A 176 9.83 -0.69 -16.02
CA ILE A 176 8.53 -1.37 -16.00
C ILE A 176 8.66 -2.89 -16.17
N ASN A 177 9.46 -3.33 -17.15
CA ASN A 177 9.65 -4.76 -17.43
C ASN A 177 10.30 -5.49 -16.25
N SER A 178 11.33 -4.90 -15.64
CA SER A 178 12.01 -5.46 -14.48
C SER A 178 11.08 -5.55 -13.27
N ILE A 179 10.25 -4.53 -13.05
CA ILE A 179 9.22 -4.52 -11.99
C ILE A 179 8.20 -5.64 -12.22
N LEU A 180 7.68 -5.77 -13.44
CA LEU A 180 6.72 -6.82 -13.78
C LEU A 180 7.32 -8.22 -13.64
N GLN A 181 8.57 -8.41 -14.08
CA GLN A 181 9.30 -9.66 -13.91
C GLN A 181 9.45 -10.00 -12.42
N LEU A 182 9.91 -9.05 -11.60
CA LEU A 182 10.06 -9.25 -10.16
C LEU A 182 8.74 -9.62 -9.49
N ILE A 183 7.64 -8.93 -9.83
CA ILE A 183 6.31 -9.27 -9.32
C ILE A 183 5.95 -10.70 -9.73
N ASN A 184 6.14 -11.10 -10.99
CA ASN A 184 5.83 -12.46 -11.45
C ASN A 184 6.63 -13.53 -10.68
N GLU A 185 7.94 -13.31 -10.51
CA GLU A 185 8.83 -14.22 -9.79
C GLU A 185 8.37 -14.40 -8.33
N LEU A 186 8.13 -13.29 -7.62
CA LEU A 186 7.66 -13.33 -6.23
C LEU A 186 6.29 -13.99 -6.11
N MET A 187 5.35 -13.66 -7.00
CA MET A 187 3.98 -14.21 -7.00
C MET A 187 3.93 -15.69 -7.39
N SER A 188 4.94 -16.20 -8.11
CA SER A 188 5.06 -17.64 -8.39
C SER A 188 5.53 -18.43 -7.17
N LYS A 189 6.26 -17.77 -6.25
CA LYS A 189 6.89 -18.39 -5.10
C LYS A 189 6.02 -18.37 -3.84
N TYR A 190 5.17 -17.35 -3.69
CA TYR A 190 4.37 -17.08 -2.48
C TYR A 190 2.88 -16.93 -2.79
#